data_AF-A0A1L5KJI4-F1
#
_entry.id   AF-A0A1L5KJI4-F1
#
_cell.length_a   1.000
_cell.length_b   1.000
_cell.length_c   1.000
_cell.angle_alpha   90.00
_cell.angle_beta   90.00
_cell.angle_gamma   90.00
#
_symmetry.space_group_name_H-M   'P 1'
#
loop_
_entity.id
_entity.type
_entity.pdbx_description
1 polymer ?
#
loop_
_entity_poly.entity_id
_entity_poly.type
_entity_poly.pdbx_seq_one_letter_code
_entity_poly.pdbx_strand_id
1 'polypeptide(L)'
;MIYGRKYDIFTIKPGAKRGMGLKKELFSCLIFLLFAGIAVVLWLALDNIFYLFNFLYIGFFVALGIYLMLSKRKYARNVALLGVGLYMLVFLGLIEGENMQLAGFWFYLFNGVFMAATIHYFVAKIAGPFLFGRGWCGYACWTAMVLDLLPFKVPRQKRKKRLGFIRYLVFASTFLFVLALFVFRVQNIEWIMYVSFIAGNLLYYAVGIALAFAFKDG
;
A
#
# COMPACT_ATOMS: atom_id res chain seq x y z
N MET A 1 7.67 -13.81 -29.49
CA MET A 1 7.16 -15.14 -29.06
C MET A 1 8.06 -15.58 -27.93
N ILE A 2 7.67 -15.84 -26.69
CA ILE A 2 6.49 -16.51 -26.13
C ILE A 2 6.15 -15.82 -24.79
N TYR A 3 4.94 -15.27 -24.70
CA TYR A 3 4.31 -14.86 -23.45
C TYR A 3 3.87 -16.14 -22.72
N GLY A 4 4.50 -16.47 -21.59
CA GLY A 4 4.15 -17.62 -20.74
C GLY A 4 4.24 -17.23 -19.26
N ARG A 5 3.20 -16.61 -18.71
CA ARG A 5 2.13 -17.26 -17.92
C ARG A 5 2.59 -17.63 -16.49
N LYS A 6 2.32 -16.72 -15.55
CA LYS A 6 2.14 -17.01 -14.11
C LYS A 6 1.41 -15.90 -13.34
N TYR A 7 0.39 -15.29 -13.97
CA TYR A 7 -0.56 -14.39 -13.31
C TYR A 7 -1.98 -14.77 -13.72
N ASP A 8 -2.33 -16.03 -13.46
CA ASP A 8 -3.66 -16.59 -13.73
C ASP A 8 -4.56 -16.36 -12.50
N ILE A 9 -5.17 -15.18 -12.42
CA ILE A 9 -6.46 -14.99 -11.73
C ILE A 9 -7.54 -14.50 -12.75
N PHE A 10 -7.14 -14.07 -13.95
CA PHE A 10 -8.06 -13.52 -14.96
C PHE A 10 -7.75 -13.99 -16.39
N THR A 11 -7.56 -15.30 -16.60
CA THR A 11 -7.38 -15.88 -17.94
C THR A 11 -8.75 -16.17 -18.57
N ILE A 12 -9.50 -15.11 -18.91
CA ILE A 12 -10.73 -15.25 -19.69
C ILE A 12 -10.34 -15.45 -21.17
N LYS A 13 -10.79 -16.56 -21.75
CA LYS A 13 -10.54 -16.98 -23.15
C LYS A 13 -10.77 -15.84 -24.15
N PRO A 14 -9.88 -15.63 -25.12
CA PRO A 14 -10.04 -14.60 -26.15
C PRO A 14 -11.05 -15.06 -27.21
N GLY A 15 -12.28 -14.53 -27.18
CA GLY A 15 -13.28 -14.90 -28.18
C GLY A 15 -14.66 -14.23 -28.14
N ALA A 16 -14.89 -13.17 -27.35
CA ALA A 16 -16.21 -12.51 -27.31
C ALA A 16 -16.09 -10.99 -27.38
N LYS A 17 -15.99 -10.46 -28.61
CA LYS A 17 -16.07 -9.02 -28.92
C LYS A 17 -17.55 -8.61 -29.03
N ARG A 18 -18.16 -8.15 -27.93
CA ARG A 18 -19.24 -7.11 -27.88
C ARG A 18 -19.84 -6.88 -26.48
N GLY A 19 -19.65 -7.78 -25.51
CA GLY A 19 -20.22 -7.67 -24.15
C GLY A 19 -19.26 -7.27 -23.03
N MET A 20 -18.00 -6.95 -23.33
CA MET A 20 -16.95 -6.76 -22.31
C MET A 20 -16.84 -5.31 -21.80
N GLY A 21 -17.40 -4.33 -22.52
CA GLY A 21 -17.39 -2.91 -22.14
C GLY A 21 -18.26 -2.59 -20.92
N LEU A 22 -19.51 -3.07 -20.95
CA LEU A 22 -20.45 -2.85 -19.85
C LEU A 22 -20.01 -3.55 -18.55
N LYS A 23 -19.39 -4.74 -18.67
CA LYS A 23 -18.93 -5.52 -17.50
C LYS A 23 -17.75 -4.88 -16.77
N LYS A 24 -16.81 -4.24 -17.49
CA LYS A 24 -15.66 -3.56 -16.86
C LYS A 24 -16.04 -2.23 -16.20
N GLU A 25 -16.96 -1.49 -16.83
CA GLU A 25 -17.50 -0.24 -16.28
C GLU A 25 -18.32 -0.53 -15.04
N LEU A 26 -19.22 -1.51 -15.11
CA LEU A 26 -19.99 -1.97 -13.97
C LEU A 26 -19.09 -2.41 -12.81
N PHE A 27 -18.05 -3.20 -13.08
CA PHE A 27 -17.12 -3.65 -12.03
C PHE A 27 -16.37 -2.48 -11.38
N SER A 28 -15.91 -1.51 -12.17
CA SER A 28 -15.20 -0.33 -11.64
C SER A 28 -16.13 0.58 -10.84
N CYS A 29 -17.37 0.78 -11.32
CA CYS A 29 -18.41 1.53 -10.62
C CYS A 29 -18.82 0.84 -9.31
N LEU A 30 -18.93 -0.49 -9.28
CA LEU A 30 -19.25 -1.24 -8.06
C LEU A 30 -18.17 -1.05 -6.99
N ILE A 31 -16.88 -1.08 -7.38
CA ILE A 31 -15.78 -0.81 -6.44
C ILE A 31 -15.85 0.64 -5.94
N PHE A 32 -16.10 1.61 -6.82
CA PHE A 32 -16.25 3.01 -6.39
C PHE A 32 -17.42 3.19 -5.42
N LEU A 33 -18.59 2.59 -5.71
CA LEU A 33 -19.77 2.64 -4.85
C LEU A 33 -19.52 1.99 -3.48
N LEU A 34 -18.75 0.91 -3.44
CA LEU A 34 -18.35 0.29 -2.17
C LEU A 34 -17.52 1.27 -1.33
N PHE A 35 -16.52 1.93 -1.92
CA PHE A 35 -15.72 2.94 -1.23
C PHE A 35 -16.55 4.16 -0.83
N ALA A 36 -17.44 4.63 -1.69
CA ALA A 36 -18.35 5.74 -1.38
C ALA A 36 -19.31 5.40 -0.23
N GLY A 37 -19.84 4.17 -0.19
CA GLY A 37 -20.66 3.69 0.91
C GLY A 37 -19.90 3.68 2.23
N ILE A 38 -18.67 3.14 2.24
CA ILE A 38 -17.78 3.19 3.42
C ILE A 38 -17.50 4.64 3.83
N ALA A 39 -17.25 5.52 2.86
CA ALA A 39 -16.98 6.94 3.10
C ALA A 39 -18.14 7.64 3.84
N VAL A 40 -19.37 7.43 3.37
CA VAL A 40 -20.58 8.01 3.98
C VAL A 40 -20.83 7.43 5.38
N VAL A 41 -20.71 6.11 5.53
CA VAL A 41 -20.90 5.45 6.84
C VAL A 41 -19.89 5.96 7.86
N LEU A 42 -18.60 6.03 7.49
CA LEU A 42 -17.55 6.51 8.41
C LEU A 42 -17.66 8.00 8.70
N TRP A 43 -18.04 8.81 7.71
CA TRP A 43 -18.29 10.24 7.93
C TRP A 43 -19.41 10.45 8.95
N LEU A 44 -20.54 9.76 8.81
CA LEU A 44 -21.67 9.88 9.73
C LEU A 44 -21.38 9.27 11.10
N ALA A 45 -20.67 8.15 11.16
CA ALA A 45 -20.37 7.46 12.42
C ALA A 45 -19.31 8.18 13.27
N LEU A 46 -18.36 8.86 12.63
CA LEU A 46 -17.25 9.56 13.29
C LEU A 46 -17.40 11.08 13.26
N ASP A 47 -18.50 11.59 12.69
CA ASP A 47 -18.81 13.01 12.48
C ASP A 47 -17.63 13.83 11.94
N ASN A 48 -16.87 13.24 11.02
CA ASN A 48 -15.63 13.85 10.51
C ASN A 48 -15.54 13.74 8.99
N ILE A 49 -15.59 14.91 8.34
CA ILE A 49 -15.59 15.07 6.88
C ILE A 49 -14.30 14.53 6.22
N PHE A 50 -13.21 14.43 6.98
CA PHE A 50 -11.95 13.85 6.52
C PHE A 50 -12.17 12.44 5.95
N TYR A 51 -12.96 11.60 6.62
CA TYR A 51 -13.20 10.23 6.18
C TYR A 51 -13.99 10.19 4.86
N LEU A 52 -14.89 11.15 4.63
CA LEU A 52 -15.61 11.25 3.37
C LEU A 52 -14.63 11.47 2.20
N PHE A 53 -13.79 12.49 2.31
CA PHE A 53 -12.82 12.82 1.26
C PHE A 53 -11.76 11.73 1.08
N ASN A 54 -11.26 11.15 2.17
CA ASN A 54 -10.23 10.13 2.14
C ASN A 54 -10.68 8.88 1.36
N PHE A 55 -11.83 8.31 1.74
CA PHE A 55 -12.32 7.09 1.08
C PHE A 55 -12.84 7.35 -0.33
N LEU A 56 -13.42 8.53 -0.62
CA LEU A 56 -13.80 8.89 -1.99
C LEU A 56 -12.57 9.05 -2.90
N TYR A 57 -11.52 9.71 -2.41
CA TYR A 57 -10.28 9.90 -3.18
C TYR A 57 -9.62 8.56 -3.49
N ILE A 58 -9.40 7.71 -2.47
CA ILE A 58 -8.82 6.37 -2.66
C ILE A 58 -9.71 5.53 -3.59
N GLY A 59 -11.03 5.53 -3.34
CA GLY A 59 -12.01 4.80 -4.13
C GLY A 59 -11.97 5.20 -5.61
N PHE A 60 -11.86 6.49 -5.91
CA PHE A 60 -11.77 7.00 -7.28
C PHE A 60 -10.54 6.47 -8.02
N PHE A 61 -9.35 6.59 -7.43
CA PHE A 61 -8.11 6.13 -8.08
C PHE A 61 -8.02 4.61 -8.19
N VAL A 62 -8.56 3.86 -7.22
CA VAL A 62 -8.67 2.40 -7.30
C VAL A 62 -9.61 1.99 -8.43
N ALA A 63 -10.81 2.57 -8.49
CA ALA A 63 -11.79 2.27 -9.55
C ALA A 63 -11.24 2.65 -10.94
N LEU A 64 -10.61 3.82 -11.06
CA LEU A 64 -9.96 4.27 -12.29
C LEU A 64 -8.82 3.32 -12.70
N GLY A 65 -7.99 2.90 -11.75
CA GLY A 65 -6.93 1.93 -11.97
C GLY A 65 -7.46 0.60 -12.52
N ILE A 66 -8.50 0.05 -11.88
CA ILE A 66 -9.16 -1.19 -12.31
C ILE A 66 -9.72 -1.04 -13.72
N TYR A 67 -10.42 0.06 -14.00
CA TYR A 67 -10.96 0.35 -15.32
C TYR A 67 -9.87 0.38 -16.41
N LEU A 68 -8.76 1.06 -16.13
CA LEU A 68 -7.62 1.16 -17.05
C LEU A 68 -6.91 -0.18 -17.23
N MET A 69 -6.80 -0.99 -16.16
CA MET A 69 -6.19 -2.33 -16.20
C MET A 69 -7.03 -3.28 -17.05
N LEU A 70 -8.35 -3.29 -16.85
CA LEU A 70 -9.30 -4.06 -17.67
C LEU A 70 -9.31 -3.59 -19.14
N SER A 71 -9.04 -2.30 -19.36
CA SER A 71 -8.89 -1.72 -20.70
C SER A 71 -7.50 -1.95 -21.31
N LYS A 72 -6.62 -2.72 -20.66
CA LYS A 72 -5.26 -3.07 -21.11
C LYS A 72 -4.39 -1.86 -21.47
N ARG A 73 -4.57 -0.72 -20.77
CA ARG A 73 -3.75 0.48 -20.96
C ARG A 73 -2.36 0.28 -20.34
N LYS A 74 -1.31 0.69 -21.05
CA LYS A 74 0.10 0.50 -20.67
C LYS A 74 0.45 1.06 -19.28
N TYR A 75 -0.15 2.18 -18.88
CA TYR A 75 0.14 2.88 -17.63
C TYR A 75 -0.96 2.74 -16.57
N ALA A 76 -1.86 1.77 -16.72
CA ALA A 76 -3.01 1.59 -15.83
C ALA A 76 -2.62 1.43 -14.34
N ARG A 77 -1.60 0.61 -14.10
CA ARG A 77 -1.07 0.34 -12.75
C ARG A 77 -0.39 1.58 -12.16
N ASN A 78 0.34 2.34 -12.99
CA ASN A 78 1.00 3.56 -12.57
C ASN A 78 0.00 4.63 -12.12
N VAL A 79 -1.14 4.77 -12.79
CA VAL A 79 -2.18 5.74 -12.40
C VAL A 79 -2.75 5.43 -11.02
N ALA A 80 -3.10 4.17 -10.74
CA ALA A 80 -3.57 3.77 -9.40
C ALA A 80 -2.50 3.95 -8.33
N LEU A 81 -1.28 3.49 -8.59
CA LEU A 81 -0.17 3.59 -7.63
C LEU A 81 0.21 5.04 -7.35
N LEU A 82 0.32 5.89 -8.37
CA LEU A 82 0.64 7.31 -8.21
C LEU A 82 -0.48 8.05 -7.49
N GLY A 83 -1.74 7.86 -7.89
CA GLY A 83 -2.88 8.53 -7.26
C GLY A 83 -3.01 8.19 -5.78
N VAL A 84 -3.14 6.89 -5.47
CA VAL A 84 -3.31 6.46 -4.07
C VAL A 84 -2.01 6.65 -3.28
N GLY A 85 -0.86 6.33 -3.87
CA GLY A 85 0.43 6.40 -3.19
C GLY A 85 0.86 7.82 -2.85
N LEU A 86 0.65 8.79 -3.74
CA LEU A 86 0.99 10.19 -3.47
C LEU A 86 0.10 10.76 -2.37
N TYR A 87 -1.19 10.45 -2.40
CA TYR A 87 -2.11 10.83 -1.34
C TYR A 87 -1.70 10.27 0.02
N MET A 88 -1.40 8.97 0.11
CA MET A 88 -0.96 8.38 1.38
C MET A 88 0.39 8.93 1.86
N LEU A 89 1.34 9.19 0.95
CA LEU A 89 2.66 9.69 1.34
C LEU A 89 2.64 11.16 1.74
N VAL A 90 2.04 12.01 0.90
CA VAL A 90 2.09 13.47 1.06
C VAL A 90 1.01 13.93 2.03
N PHE A 91 -0.24 13.58 1.77
CA PHE A 91 -1.35 14.07 2.58
C PHE A 91 -1.37 13.38 3.95
N LEU A 92 -1.45 12.04 3.98
CA LEU A 92 -1.51 11.33 5.26
C LEU A 92 -0.16 11.35 5.97
N GLY A 93 0.94 11.03 5.28
CA GLY A 93 2.25 10.95 5.91
C GLY A 93 2.86 12.30 6.30
N LEU A 94 2.96 13.25 5.36
CA LEU A 94 3.71 14.49 5.59
C LEU A 94 2.87 15.62 6.19
N ILE A 95 1.60 15.77 5.77
CA ILE A 95 0.73 16.86 6.22
C ILE A 95 0.03 16.48 7.54
N GLU A 96 -0.64 15.33 7.58
CA GLU A 96 -1.33 14.86 8.80
C GLU A 96 -0.36 14.23 9.82
N GLY A 97 0.88 13.92 9.42
CA GLY A 97 1.87 13.28 10.30
C GLY A 97 1.54 11.82 10.65
N GLU A 98 0.61 11.19 9.93
CA GLU A 98 0.17 9.83 10.17
C GLU A 98 1.26 8.82 9.80
N ASN A 99 1.87 8.21 10.82
CA ASN A 99 2.88 7.19 10.59
C ASN A 99 2.21 5.84 10.30
N MET A 100 1.98 5.56 9.02
CA MET A 100 1.42 4.28 8.55
C MET A 100 2.48 3.18 8.34
N GLN A 101 3.72 3.40 8.80
CA GLN A 101 4.78 2.37 8.78
C GLN A 101 4.68 1.44 10.00
N LEU A 102 5.56 0.44 10.05
CA LEU A 102 5.64 -0.48 11.18
C LEU A 102 5.94 0.25 12.51
N ALA A 103 6.71 1.34 12.48
CA ALA A 103 7.03 2.12 13.67
C ALA A 103 5.77 2.78 14.24
N GLY A 104 4.96 3.42 13.39
CA GLY A 104 3.69 4.00 13.82
C GLY A 104 2.69 2.95 14.30
N PHE A 105 2.62 1.77 13.65
CA PHE A 105 1.82 0.64 14.14
C PHE A 105 2.13 0.29 15.60
N TRP A 106 3.41 0.13 15.96
CA TRP A 106 3.80 -0.15 17.33
C TRP A 106 3.54 1.01 18.27
N PHE A 107 3.79 2.24 17.81
CA PHE A 107 3.59 3.44 18.62
C PHE A 107 2.13 3.58 19.04
N TYR A 108 1.20 3.52 18.08
CA TYR A 108 -0.23 3.61 18.37
C TYR A 108 -0.73 2.41 19.19
N LEU A 109 -0.20 1.21 18.95
CA LEU A 109 -0.53 0.03 19.75
C LEU A 109 -0.13 0.19 21.23
N PHE A 110 1.09 0.67 21.51
CA PHE A 110 1.58 0.88 22.88
C PHE A 110 0.94 2.09 23.57
N ASN A 111 0.53 3.10 22.80
CA ASN A 111 -0.26 4.21 23.31
C ASN A 111 -1.70 3.80 23.67
N GLY A 112 -2.10 2.55 23.37
CA GLY A 112 -3.44 2.03 23.65
C GLY A 112 -4.53 2.60 22.76
N VAL A 113 -4.18 3.36 21.72
CA VAL A 113 -5.14 3.95 20.80
C VAL A 113 -5.22 3.10 19.54
N PHE A 114 -6.36 2.42 19.34
CA PHE A 114 -6.67 1.73 18.10
C PHE A 114 -7.05 2.74 17.02
N MET A 115 -6.04 3.42 16.48
CA MET A 115 -6.17 4.36 15.37
C MET A 115 -6.28 3.65 14.02
N ALA A 116 -6.76 4.38 13.01
CA ALA A 116 -6.94 3.91 11.64
C ALA A 116 -5.64 3.29 11.07
N ALA A 117 -4.47 3.82 11.40
CA ALA A 117 -3.17 3.27 11.00
C ALA A 117 -2.93 1.84 11.50
N THR A 118 -3.31 1.53 12.75
CA THR A 118 -3.17 0.20 13.36
C THR A 118 -4.09 -0.81 12.69
N ILE A 119 -5.35 -0.43 12.49
CA ILE A 119 -6.35 -1.27 11.80
C ILE A 119 -5.95 -1.50 10.35
N HIS A 120 -5.52 -0.44 9.65
CA HIS A 120 -5.05 -0.52 8.28
C HIS A 120 -3.85 -1.46 8.17
N TYR A 121 -2.83 -1.31 9.02
CA TYR A 121 -1.66 -2.19 8.97
C TYR A 121 -2.04 -3.64 9.23
N PHE A 122 -2.88 -3.90 10.24
CA PHE A 122 -3.36 -5.25 10.54
C PHE A 122 -4.13 -5.86 9.36
N VAL A 123 -5.11 -5.16 8.82
CA VAL A 123 -5.92 -5.64 7.68
C VAL A 123 -5.07 -5.77 6.42
N ALA A 124 -4.21 -4.80 6.10
CA ALA A 124 -3.47 -4.78 4.84
C ALA A 124 -2.25 -5.70 4.83
N LYS A 125 -1.55 -5.87 5.95
CA LYS A 125 -0.27 -6.61 6.04
C LYS A 125 -0.36 -7.95 6.75
N ILE A 126 -1.34 -8.16 7.63
CA ILE A 126 -1.48 -9.40 8.41
C ILE A 126 -2.67 -10.22 7.90
N ALA A 127 -3.89 -9.70 8.00
CA ALA A 127 -5.10 -10.43 7.60
C ALA A 127 -5.25 -10.55 6.07
N GLY A 128 -4.98 -9.48 5.33
CA GLY A 128 -5.16 -9.40 3.88
C GLY A 128 -4.35 -10.45 3.11
N PRO A 129 -3.05 -10.67 3.42
CA PRO A 129 -2.27 -11.72 2.77
C PRO A 129 -2.75 -13.15 3.06
N PHE A 130 -3.48 -13.36 4.16
CA PHE A 130 -4.08 -14.66 4.48
C PHE A 130 -5.30 -14.96 3.60
N LEU A 131 -6.10 -13.94 3.29
CA LEU A 131 -7.32 -14.07 2.47
C LEU A 131 -7.08 -13.92 0.97
N PHE A 132 -6.24 -12.97 0.55
CA PHE A 132 -6.06 -12.57 -0.85
C PHE A 132 -4.66 -12.88 -1.41
N GLY A 133 -3.79 -13.49 -0.59
CA GLY A 133 -2.43 -13.86 -0.97
C GLY A 133 -1.42 -12.69 -0.95
N ARG A 134 -0.16 -13.03 -1.26
CA ARG A 134 0.97 -12.08 -1.21
C ARG A 134 0.86 -11.06 -2.34
N GLY A 135 0.44 -9.84 -2.02
CA GLY A 135 0.34 -8.75 -2.98
C GLY A 135 -0.80 -7.78 -2.74
N TRP A 136 -1.75 -8.11 -1.86
CA TRP A 136 -2.94 -7.29 -1.52
C TRP A 136 -2.62 -5.80 -1.28
N CYS A 137 -1.71 -5.51 -0.35
CA CYS A 137 -1.27 -4.14 -0.05
C CYS A 137 -0.35 -3.52 -1.15
N GLY A 138 0.13 -4.32 -2.11
CA GLY A 138 1.08 -3.88 -3.15
C GLY A 138 0.44 -3.06 -4.28
N TYR A 139 -0.89 -3.05 -4.40
CA TYR A 139 -1.60 -2.36 -5.49
C TYR A 139 -1.99 -0.91 -5.16
N ALA A 140 -1.87 -0.51 -3.89
CA ALA A 140 -2.28 0.79 -3.37
C ALA A 140 -1.39 1.18 -2.19
N CYS A 141 -0.06 1.11 -2.36
CA CYS A 141 0.86 1.63 -1.35
C CYS A 141 1.90 2.56 -1.97
N TRP A 142 2.25 3.59 -1.22
CA TRP A 142 3.24 4.58 -1.62
C TRP A 142 4.63 3.96 -1.83
N THR A 143 4.96 2.88 -1.12
CA THR A 143 6.23 2.17 -1.30
C THR A 143 6.28 1.47 -2.65
N ALA A 144 5.20 0.80 -3.04
CA ALA A 144 5.11 0.20 -4.37
C ALA A 144 5.09 1.27 -5.46
N MET A 145 4.49 2.44 -5.22
CA MET A 145 4.51 3.56 -6.15
C MET A 145 5.95 3.96 -6.54
N VAL A 146 6.84 4.14 -5.56
CA VAL A 146 8.25 4.53 -5.83
C VAL A 146 9.01 3.38 -6.50
N LEU A 147 8.83 2.15 -6.02
CA LEU A 147 9.56 0.99 -6.55
C LEU A 147 9.07 0.56 -7.94
N ASP A 148 7.80 0.82 -8.31
CA ASP A 148 7.24 0.47 -9.63
C ASP A 148 7.77 1.38 -10.76
N LEU A 149 8.38 2.53 -10.41
CA LEU A 149 9.10 3.41 -11.34
C LEU A 149 10.47 2.85 -11.74
N LEU A 150 11.02 1.89 -10.99
CA LEU A 150 12.29 1.27 -11.31
C LEU A 150 12.20 0.41 -12.58
N PRO A 151 13.26 0.35 -13.41
CA PRO A 151 13.23 -0.36 -14.70
C PRO A 151 13.17 -1.90 -14.57
N PHE A 152 13.40 -2.43 -13.37
CA PHE A 152 13.49 -3.87 -13.11
C PHE A 152 12.14 -4.45 -12.64
N LYS A 153 11.21 -4.69 -13.58
CA LYS A 153 9.83 -5.14 -13.26
C LYS A 153 9.66 -6.64 -12.99
N VAL A 154 10.65 -7.45 -13.35
CA VAL A 154 10.60 -8.90 -13.19
C VAL A 154 11.90 -9.36 -12.56
N PRO A 155 11.87 -10.03 -11.39
CA PRO A 155 13.07 -10.59 -10.82
C PRO A 155 13.65 -11.61 -11.80
N ARG A 156 14.87 -11.37 -12.29
CA ARG A 156 15.60 -12.26 -13.18
C ARG A 156 16.09 -13.50 -12.45
N GLN A 157 16.18 -13.47 -11.12
CA GLN A 157 16.61 -14.61 -10.30
C GLN A 157 15.51 -15.13 -9.38
N LYS A 158 15.57 -16.43 -9.04
CA LYS A 158 14.74 -17.03 -7.99
C LYS A 158 15.01 -16.27 -6.69
N ARG A 159 14.01 -15.55 -6.18
CA ARG A 159 14.05 -14.81 -4.89
C ARG A 159 14.81 -15.63 -3.84
N LYS A 160 16.01 -15.19 -3.44
CA LYS A 160 16.83 -15.90 -2.46
C LYS A 160 16.07 -15.96 -1.13
N LYS A 161 15.68 -17.18 -0.70
CA LYS A 161 14.93 -17.42 0.55
C LYS A 161 15.56 -16.74 1.77
N ARG A 162 16.89 -16.54 1.79
CA ARG A 162 17.63 -15.87 2.89
C ARG A 162 17.26 -14.39 3.08
N LEU A 163 16.82 -13.67 2.04
CA LEU A 163 16.38 -12.26 2.16
C LEU A 163 15.05 -12.11 2.90
N GLY A 164 14.29 -13.21 3.09
CA GLY A 164 13.09 -13.20 3.91
C GLY A 164 13.37 -12.88 5.38
N PHE A 165 14.55 -13.24 5.89
CA PHE A 165 14.95 -12.98 7.27
C PHE A 165 15.06 -11.49 7.61
N ILE A 166 15.43 -10.67 6.63
CA ILE A 166 15.52 -9.20 6.78
C ILE A 166 14.19 -8.61 7.24
N ARG A 167 13.05 -9.17 6.82
CA ARG A 167 11.74 -8.70 7.25
C ARG A 167 11.52 -8.88 8.75
N TYR A 168 11.96 -10.00 9.31
CA TYR A 168 11.86 -10.26 10.75
C TYR A 168 12.85 -9.39 11.54
N LEU A 169 14.05 -9.15 11.00
CA LEU A 169 15.00 -8.21 11.60
C LEU A 169 14.47 -6.77 11.63
N VAL A 170 13.93 -6.28 10.53
CA VAL A 170 13.28 -4.95 10.47
C VAL A 170 12.09 -4.90 11.43
N PHE A 171 11.33 -6.01 11.53
CA PHE A 171 10.22 -6.08 12.46
C PHE A 171 10.66 -5.97 13.92
N ALA A 172 11.61 -6.80 14.32
CA ALA A 172 12.15 -6.83 15.68
C ALA A 172 12.87 -5.52 16.04
N SER A 173 13.69 -4.97 15.14
CA SER A 173 14.38 -3.69 15.38
C SER A 173 13.39 -2.54 15.55
N THR A 174 12.35 -2.46 14.73
CA THR A 174 11.32 -1.41 14.86
C THR A 174 10.52 -1.58 16.16
N PHE A 175 10.18 -2.82 16.53
CA PHE A 175 9.53 -3.10 17.80
C PHE A 175 10.37 -2.65 18.99
N LEU A 176 11.66 -3.05 19.02
CA LEU A 176 12.58 -2.68 20.10
C LEU A 176 12.81 -1.17 20.17
N PHE A 177 12.92 -0.51 19.03
CA PHE A 177 13.06 0.95 18.95
C PHE A 177 11.86 1.65 19.61
N VAL A 178 10.64 1.31 19.20
CA VAL A 178 9.45 1.94 19.77
C VAL A 178 9.29 1.55 21.25
N LEU A 179 9.53 0.29 21.61
CA LEU A 179 9.48 -0.16 23.00
C LEU A 179 10.44 0.65 23.89
N ALA A 180 11.66 0.90 23.42
CA ALA A 180 12.64 1.72 24.15
C ALA A 180 12.13 3.15 24.39
N LEU A 181 11.48 3.79 23.40
CA LEU A 181 10.91 5.13 23.57
C LEU A 181 9.90 5.20 24.73
N PHE A 182 9.06 4.16 24.88
CA PHE A 182 8.10 4.06 25.99
C PHE A 182 8.77 3.75 27.32
N VAL A 183 9.71 2.79 27.36
CA VAL A 183 10.41 2.39 28.59
C VAL A 183 11.22 3.55 29.17
N PHE A 184 11.93 4.29 28.32
CA PHE A 184 12.74 5.43 28.73
C PHE A 184 11.95 6.74 28.88
N ARG A 185 10.62 6.73 28.67
CA ARG A 185 9.72 7.89 28.80
C ARG A 185 10.26 9.14 28.11
N VAL A 186 10.76 8.96 26.89
CA VAL A 186 11.37 10.04 26.10
C VAL A 186 10.33 11.14 25.88
N GLN A 187 10.71 12.40 26.08
CA GLN A 187 9.83 13.53 25.81
C GLN A 187 9.74 13.77 24.29
N ASN A 188 8.64 14.36 23.81
CA ASN A 188 8.41 14.65 22.38
C ASN A 188 8.41 13.40 21.47
N ILE A 189 7.77 12.31 21.91
CA ILE A 189 7.70 11.06 21.14
C ILE A 189 7.09 11.28 19.75
N GLU A 190 6.08 12.14 19.63
CA GLU A 190 5.42 12.45 18.35
C GLU A 190 6.40 13.01 17.30
N TRP A 191 7.26 13.95 17.70
CA TRP A 191 8.31 14.50 16.83
C TRP A 191 9.33 13.43 16.42
N ILE A 192 9.76 12.60 17.38
CA ILE A 192 10.69 11.49 17.10
C ILE A 192 10.05 10.50 16.12
N MET A 193 8.76 10.21 16.27
CA MET A 193 8.01 9.33 15.38
C MET A 193 7.85 9.91 13.98
N TYR A 194 7.64 11.22 13.85
CA TYR A 194 7.59 11.93 12.57
C TYR A 194 8.95 11.90 11.85
N VAL A 195 10.04 12.23 12.56
CA VAL A 195 11.40 12.16 12.00
C VAL A 195 11.75 10.72 11.61
N SER A 196 11.37 9.75 12.45
CA SER A 196 11.57 8.31 12.17
C SER A 196 10.78 7.85 10.95
N PHE A 197 9.59 8.40 10.70
CA PHE A 197 8.81 8.14 9.48
C PHE A 197 9.57 8.60 8.22
N ILE A 198 10.08 9.83 8.24
CA ILE A 198 10.84 10.39 7.11
C ILE A 198 12.12 9.59 6.89
N ALA A 199 12.92 9.41 7.94
CA ALA A 199 14.19 8.69 7.89
C ALA A 199 13.99 7.22 7.47
N GLY A 200 12.96 6.56 8.01
CA GLY A 200 12.62 5.17 7.68
C GLY A 200 12.21 5.00 6.23
N ASN A 201 11.38 5.89 5.68
CA ASN A 201 11.05 5.87 4.25
C ASN A 201 12.29 6.12 3.38
N LEU A 202 13.12 7.12 3.73
CA LEU A 202 14.33 7.45 2.96
C LEU A 202 15.31 6.27 2.92
N LEU A 203 15.57 5.64 4.07
CA LEU A 203 16.43 4.47 4.17
C LEU A 203 15.84 3.29 3.39
N TYR A 204 14.53 3.06 3.49
CA TYR A 204 13.87 1.98 2.77
C TYR A 204 14.00 2.17 1.25
N TYR A 205 13.83 3.39 0.74
CA TYR A 205 14.02 3.67 -0.69
C TYR A 205 15.48 3.57 -1.11
N ALA A 206 16.42 4.10 -0.32
CA ALA A 206 17.84 4.00 -0.61
C ALA A 206 18.29 2.54 -0.73
N VAL A 207 17.89 1.69 0.24
CA VAL A 207 18.17 0.25 0.22
C VAL A 207 17.46 -0.43 -0.94
N GLY A 208 16.18 -0.11 -1.19
CA GLY A 208 15.41 -0.68 -2.30
C GLY A 208 16.03 -0.38 -3.67
N ILE A 209 16.43 0.87 -3.89
CA ILE A 209 17.11 1.34 -5.11
C ILE A 209 18.48 0.68 -5.22
N ALA A 210 19.29 0.69 -4.17
CA ALA A 210 20.63 0.09 -4.17
C ALA A 210 20.57 -1.41 -4.49
N LEU A 211 19.64 -2.15 -3.87
CA LEU A 211 19.42 -3.56 -4.16
C LEU A 211 18.93 -3.78 -5.59
N ALA A 212 18.03 -2.92 -6.10
CA ALA A 212 17.53 -3.02 -7.46
C ALA A 212 18.64 -2.85 -8.51
N PHE A 213 19.57 -1.91 -8.30
CA PHE A 213 20.71 -1.72 -9.20
C PHE A 213 21.80 -2.79 -9.01
N ALA A 214 22.09 -3.21 -7.78
CA ALA A 214 23.10 -4.22 -7.49
C ALA A 214 22.71 -5.62 -8.00
N PHE A 215 21.43 -5.99 -7.86
CA PHE A 215 20.95 -7.34 -8.20
C PHE A 215 20.13 -7.40 -9.50
N LYS A 216 19.82 -6.25 -10.13
CA LYS A 216 18.92 -6.16 -11.29
C LYS A 216 17.56 -6.83 -11.04
N ASP A 217 17.11 -6.81 -9.79
CA ASP A 217 15.89 -7.45 -9.27
C ASP A 217 15.04 -6.41 -8.55
N GLY A 218 13.75 -6.31 -8.91
CA GLY A 218 12.77 -5.41 -8.27
C GLY A 218 12.00 -6.00 -7.09
#